data_AF-A0A8J8E1U7-F1
#
_entry.id   AF-A0A8J8E1U7-F1
#
_cell.length_a   1.000
_cell.length_b   1.000
_cell.length_c   1.000
_cell.angle_alpha   90.00
_cell.angle_beta   90.00
_cell.angle_gamma   90.00
#
_symmetry.space_group_name_H-M   'P 1'
#
loop_
_entity.id
_entity.type
_entity.pdbx_description
1 polymer ?
#
loop_
_entity_poly.entity_id
_entity_poly.type
_entity_poly.pdbx_seq_one_letter_code
_entity_poly.pdbx_strand_id
1 'polypeptide(L)'
;MPRRRGKGSGFEKRVTSRYRKGGYRVKRNVVGKRNGRRYEIDAIIERGKERYPTEIKGGKQILTASQILAVYKKLSYRKGIPTLILGPNVKLTNPAKKIAKEKGLRIKRITR
;
A
#
# COMPACT_ATOMS: atom_id res chain seq x y z
N MET A 1 -0.53 23.79 -2.59
CA MET A 1 0.65 23.70 -1.70
C MET A 1 1.44 22.43 -2.02
N PRO A 2 2.74 22.50 -2.34
CA PRO A 2 3.57 21.32 -2.51
C PRO A 2 3.69 20.61 -1.16
N ARG A 3 3.51 19.27 -1.14
CA ARG A 3 3.62 18.48 0.09
C ARG A 3 4.99 18.72 0.74
N ARG A 4 5.03 19.45 1.86
CA ARG A 4 6.18 19.50 2.77
C ARG A 4 6.62 18.05 3.04
N ARG A 5 7.90 17.74 2.85
CA ARG A 5 8.51 16.40 3.03
C ARG A 5 8.04 15.77 4.36
N GLY A 6 6.96 15.00 4.29
CA GLY A 6 6.27 14.49 5.48
C GLY A 6 7.00 13.30 6.07
N LYS A 7 6.90 13.15 7.40
CA LYS A 7 7.43 12.05 8.21
C LYS A 7 7.08 10.63 7.70
N GLY A 8 6.15 10.47 6.75
CA GLY A 8 5.82 9.20 6.07
C GLY A 8 6.70 8.84 4.86
N SER A 9 7.34 9.82 4.21
CA SER A 9 8.08 9.62 2.95
C SER A 9 9.31 8.73 3.08
N GLY A 10 9.95 8.71 4.25
CA GLY A 10 11.15 7.92 4.51
C GLY A 10 10.88 6.41 4.50
N PHE A 11 9.79 5.97 5.13
CA PHE A 11 9.43 4.55 5.16
C PHE A 11 9.02 4.05 3.79
N GLU A 12 8.19 4.80 3.06
CA GLU A 12 7.84 4.47 1.67
C GLU A 12 9.06 4.41 0.76
N LYS A 13 9.99 5.37 0.89
CA LYS A 13 11.26 5.36 0.14
C LYS A 13 12.08 4.11 0.46
N ARG A 14 12.15 3.70 1.73
CA ARG A 14 12.84 2.47 2.15
C ARG A 14 12.21 1.22 1.56
N VAL A 15 10.88 1.08 1.69
CA VAL A 15 10.13 -0.04 1.12
C VAL A 15 10.37 -0.13 -0.39
N THR A 16 10.16 0.98 -1.10
CA THR A 16 10.33 1.03 -2.56
C THR A 16 11.77 0.74 -2.99
N SER A 17 12.77 1.22 -2.24
CA SER A 17 14.19 0.90 -2.46
C SER A 17 14.48 -0.59 -2.28
N ARG A 18 13.95 -1.23 -1.23
CA ARG A 18 14.12 -2.68 -1.00
C ARG A 18 13.56 -3.51 -2.15
N TYR A 19 12.38 -3.16 -2.66
CA TYR A 19 11.81 -3.81 -3.84
C TYR A 19 12.66 -3.61 -5.10
N ARG A 20 13.17 -2.39 -5.34
CA ARG A 20 14.08 -2.12 -6.46
C ARG A 20 15.35 -2.96 -6.38
N LYS A 21 15.98 -3.04 -5.21
CA LYS A 21 17.16 -3.90 -4.97
C LYS A 21 16.84 -5.39 -5.22
N GLY A 22 15.60 -5.82 -4.96
CA GLY A 22 15.12 -7.16 -5.27
C GLY A 22 14.71 -7.40 -6.72
N GLY A 23 15.03 -6.49 -7.65
CA GLY A 23 14.75 -6.64 -9.08
C GLY A 23 13.33 -6.27 -9.51
N TYR A 24 12.54 -5.62 -8.65
CA TYR A 24 11.21 -5.13 -9.01
C TYR A 24 11.28 -3.74 -9.66
N ARG A 25 10.42 -3.51 -10.66
CA ARG A 25 10.14 -2.17 -11.18
C ARG A 25 9.14 -1.49 -10.24
N VAL A 26 9.42 -0.26 -9.82
CA VAL A 26 8.60 0.45 -8.84
C VAL A 26 8.27 1.87 -9.30
N LYS A 27 6.98 2.13 -9.54
CA LYS A 27 6.43 3.46 -9.82
C LYS A 27 5.78 4.00 -8.55
N ARG A 28 6.18 5.20 -8.09
CA ARG A 28 5.69 5.81 -6.84
C ARG A 28 4.66 6.89 -7.12
N ASN A 29 3.82 7.20 -6.12
CA ASN A 29 2.86 8.32 -6.13
C ASN A 29 1.96 8.29 -7.37
N VAL A 30 1.38 7.13 -7.67
CA VAL A 30 0.60 6.92 -8.88
C VAL A 30 -0.78 7.52 -8.70
N VAL A 31 -1.05 8.61 -9.41
CA VAL A 31 -2.35 9.27 -9.40
C VAL A 31 -3.29 8.65 -10.44
N GLY A 32 -4.56 8.51 -10.08
CA GLY A 32 -5.65 8.11 -10.96
C GLY A 32 -6.87 8.99 -10.76
N LYS A 33 -7.85 8.85 -11.66
CA LYS A 33 -9.16 9.50 -11.56
C LYS A 33 -10.24 8.41 -11.56
N ARG A 34 -11.24 8.55 -10.70
CA ARG A 34 -12.41 7.66 -10.61
C ARG A 34 -13.63 8.50 -10.26
N ASN A 35 -14.70 8.38 -11.04
CA ASN A 35 -15.97 9.09 -10.82
C ASN A 35 -15.76 10.59 -10.55
N GLY A 36 -14.94 11.24 -11.38
CA GLY A 36 -14.58 12.66 -11.21
C GLY A 36 -13.52 12.95 -10.13
N ARG A 37 -13.26 12.04 -9.18
CA ARG A 37 -12.37 12.25 -8.03
C ARG A 37 -10.97 11.69 -8.27
N ARG A 38 -9.93 12.41 -7.84
CA ARG A 38 -8.55 11.93 -7.87
C ARG A 38 -8.31 10.96 -6.70
N TYR A 39 -7.56 9.90 -6.97
CA TYR A 39 -7.02 9.01 -5.93
C TYR A 39 -5.54 8.76 -6.21
N GLU A 40 -4.77 8.49 -5.17
CA GLU A 40 -3.32 8.32 -5.27
C GLU A 40 -2.93 7.00 -4.64
N ILE A 41 -2.21 6.14 -5.36
CA ILE A 41 -1.64 4.90 -4.84
C ILE A 41 -0.16 5.14 -4.54
N ASP A 42 0.29 4.72 -3.35
CA ASP A 42 1.66 4.98 -2.89
C ASP A 42 2.70 4.37 -3.84
N ALA A 43 2.47 3.14 -4.30
CA ALA A 43 3.32 2.50 -5.30
C ALA A 43 2.59 1.47 -6.18
N ILE A 44 3.08 1.30 -7.40
CA ILE A 44 2.84 0.12 -8.23
C ILE A 44 4.17 -0.62 -8.34
N ILE A 45 4.19 -1.84 -7.81
CA ILE A 45 5.36 -2.72 -7.80
C ILE A 45 5.13 -3.82 -8.84
N GLU A 46 6.10 -4.06 -9.71
CA GLU A 46 5.99 -4.96 -10.85
C GLU A 46 7.23 -5.87 -10.94
N ARG A 47 7.01 -7.17 -11.23
CA ARG A 47 8.07 -8.13 -11.56
C ARG A 47 7.54 -9.11 -12.59
N GLY A 48 8.10 -9.07 -13.80
CA GLY A 48 7.56 -9.83 -14.93
C GLY A 48 6.08 -9.49 -15.17
N LYS A 49 5.23 -10.52 -15.19
CA LYS A 49 3.76 -10.38 -15.38
C LYS A 49 3.01 -10.01 -14.08
N GLU A 50 3.68 -10.10 -12.93
CA GLU A 50 3.05 -9.80 -11.64
C GLU A 50 3.04 -8.29 -11.37
N ARG A 51 1.88 -7.81 -10.94
CA ARG A 51 1.65 -6.39 -10.64
C ARG A 51 0.95 -6.24 -9.30
N TYR A 52 1.46 -5.34 -8.48
CA TYR A 52 1.04 -5.14 -7.10
C TYR A 52 0.72 -3.65 -6.88
N PRO A 53 -0.54 -3.22 -7.11
CA PRO A 53 -1.03 -1.94 -6.62
C PRO A 53 -0.90 -1.93 -5.10
N THR A 54 -0.12 -1.00 -4.56
CA THR A 54 0.38 -1.08 -3.19
C THR A 54 0.10 0.19 -2.39
N GLU A 55 -0.46 -0.01 -1.20
CA GLU A 55 -0.52 1.00 -0.14
C GLU A 55 0.51 0.66 0.94
N ILE A 56 1.14 1.68 1.53
CA ILE A 56 2.15 1.54 2.57
C ILE A 56 1.65 2.27 3.82
N LYS A 57 1.64 1.58 4.96
CA LYS A 57 1.36 2.19 6.28
C LYS A 57 2.55 1.99 7.20
N GLY A 58 3.14 3.08 7.67
CA GLY A 58 4.26 3.10 8.61
C GLY A 58 3.90 3.78 9.94
N GLY A 59 4.85 3.83 10.87
CA GLY A 59 4.63 4.43 12.20
C GLY A 59 3.85 3.53 13.17
N LYS A 60 3.56 4.04 14.37
CA LYS A 60 2.77 3.34 15.40
C LYS A 60 1.29 3.65 15.20
N GLN A 61 0.52 2.67 14.71
CA GLN A 61 -0.92 2.81 14.48
C GLN A 61 -1.62 1.43 14.45
N ILE A 62 -2.93 1.43 14.67
CA ILE A 62 -3.78 0.24 14.60
C ILE A 62 -4.81 0.46 13.48
N LEU A 63 -4.86 -0.45 12.50
CA LEU A 63 -5.81 -0.36 11.40
C LEU A 63 -7.07 -1.17 11.67
N THR A 64 -8.22 -0.55 11.41
CA THR A 64 -9.55 -1.12 11.58
C THR A 64 -10.08 -1.77 10.29
N ALA A 65 -11.19 -2.50 10.42
CA ALA A 65 -11.93 -3.10 9.32
C ALA A 65 -12.31 -2.10 8.21
N SER A 66 -12.85 -0.94 8.58
CA SER A 66 -13.26 0.10 7.62
C SER A 66 -12.07 0.68 6.85
N GLN A 67 -10.93 0.88 7.52
CA GLN A 67 -9.70 1.35 6.89
C GLN A 67 -9.14 0.32 5.90
N ILE A 68 -9.13 -0.97 6.25
CA ILE A 68 -8.73 -2.04 5.33
C ILE A 68 -9.66 -2.09 4.12
N LEU A 69 -10.98 -1.98 4.33
CA LEU A 69 -11.93 -1.97 3.23
C LEU A 69 -11.72 -0.79 2.28
N ALA A 70 -11.43 0.40 2.83
CA ALA A 70 -11.10 1.58 2.03
C ALA A 70 -9.82 1.38 1.20
N VAL A 71 -8.78 0.80 1.80
CA VAL A 71 -7.53 0.45 1.10
C VAL A 71 -7.79 -0.56 -0.01
N TYR A 72 -8.52 -1.63 0.27
CA TYR A 72 -8.86 -2.63 -0.74
C TYR A 72 -9.60 -2.01 -1.92
N LYS A 73 -10.68 -1.26 -1.66
CA LYS A 73 -11.44 -0.56 -2.70
C LYS A 73 -10.53 0.35 -3.52
N LYS A 74 -9.65 1.13 -2.88
CA LYS A 74 -8.71 2.03 -3.55
C LYS A 74 -7.78 1.29 -4.52
N LEU A 75 -7.24 0.14 -4.12
CA LEU A 75 -6.26 -0.61 -4.88
C LEU A 75 -6.88 -1.54 -5.94
N SER A 76 -8.08 -2.09 -5.67
CA SER A 76 -8.76 -3.07 -6.54
C SER A 76 -9.15 -2.52 -7.91
N TYR A 77 -9.19 -1.19 -8.09
CA TYR A 77 -9.41 -0.57 -9.41
C TYR A 77 -8.25 -0.75 -10.38
N ARG A 78 -7.06 -1.06 -9.88
CA ARG A 78 -5.90 -1.29 -10.73
C ARG A 78 -5.74 -2.79 -10.95
N LYS A 79 -5.44 -3.18 -12.19
CA LYS A 79 -5.06 -4.56 -12.52
C LYS A 79 -3.88 -5.00 -11.66
N GLY A 80 -3.98 -6.17 -11.05
CA GLY A 80 -2.94 -6.77 -10.22
C GLY A 80 -3.49 -7.27 -8.89
N ILE A 81 -2.58 -7.63 -7.97
CA ILE A 81 -2.89 -8.13 -6.63
C ILE A 81 -2.84 -6.95 -5.64
N PRO A 82 -3.98 -6.46 -5.13
CA PRO A 82 -4.00 -5.39 -4.13
C PRO A 82 -3.13 -5.76 -2.93
N THR A 83 -2.18 -4.89 -2.60
CA THR A 83 -1.18 -5.19 -1.57
C THR A 83 -1.11 -4.07 -0.54
N LEU A 84 -1.18 -4.43 0.74
CA LEU A 84 -0.93 -3.54 1.86
C LEU A 84 0.40 -3.91 2.53
N ILE A 85 1.35 -2.97 2.52
CA ILE A 85 2.62 -3.13 3.21
C ILE A 85 2.58 -2.39 4.54
N LEU A 86 2.85 -3.13 5.61
CA LEU A 86 2.85 -2.66 6.98
C LEU A 86 4.27 -2.48 7.49
N GLY A 87 4.52 -1.35 8.15
CA GLY A 87 5.68 -1.14 8.98
C GLY A 87 5.65 -2.00 10.25
N PRO A 88 6.78 -2.07 10.98
CA PRO A 88 6.92 -2.96 12.13
C PRO A 88 5.89 -2.66 13.24
N ASN A 89 5.57 -1.38 13.45
CA ASN A 89 4.70 -0.91 14.53
C ASN A 89 3.23 -0.74 14.12
N VAL A 90 2.85 -1.18 12.92
CA VAL A 90 1.46 -1.15 12.47
C VAL A 90 0.77 -2.46 12.82
N LYS A 91 -0.32 -2.38 13.58
CA LYS A 91 -1.15 -3.54 13.96
C LYS A 91 -2.47 -3.53 13.18
N LEU A 92 -3.07 -4.70 13.04
CA LEU A 92 -4.42 -4.88 12.48
C LEU A 92 -5.31 -5.43 13.58
N THR A 93 -6.54 -4.91 13.69
CA THR A 93 -7.56 -5.54 14.53
C THR A 93 -7.96 -6.91 13.96
N ASN A 94 -8.57 -7.79 14.77
CA ASN A 94 -9.04 -9.09 14.28
C ASN A 94 -10.07 -8.95 13.15
N PRO A 95 -11.07 -8.05 13.23
CA PRO A 95 -11.96 -7.76 12.10
C PRO A 95 -11.22 -7.30 10.84
N ALA A 96 -10.17 -6.48 10.99
CA ALA A 96 -9.36 -6.02 9.86
C ALA A 96 -8.63 -7.16 9.15
N LYS A 97 -8.08 -8.14 9.90
CA LYS A 97 -7.45 -9.33 9.34
C LYS A 97 -8.47 -10.20 8.58
N LYS A 98 -9.66 -10.39 9.15
CA LYS A 98 -10.74 -11.17 8.53
C LYS A 98 -11.16 -10.56 7.18
N ILE A 99 -11.46 -9.26 7.15
CA ILE A 99 -11.82 -8.56 5.91
C ILE A 99 -10.69 -8.60 4.87
N ALA A 100 -9.43 -8.42 5.29
CA ALA A 100 -8.31 -8.48 4.36
C ALA A 100 -8.22 -9.86 3.68
N LYS A 101 -8.42 -10.95 4.43
CA LYS A 101 -8.44 -12.32 3.89
C LYS A 101 -9.63 -12.53 2.95
N GLU A 102 -10.83 -12.18 3.37
CA GLU A 102 -12.07 -12.32 2.57
C GLU A 102 -12.01 -11.57 1.23
N LYS A 103 -11.37 -10.40 1.22
CA LYS A 103 -11.24 -9.58 -0.01
C LYS A 103 -9.99 -9.92 -0.83
N GLY A 104 -9.14 -10.85 -0.40
CA GLY A 104 -7.90 -11.17 -1.09
C GLY A 104 -6.87 -10.04 -1.08
N LEU A 105 -6.91 -9.15 -0.07
CA LEU A 105 -5.90 -8.11 0.12
C LEU A 105 -4.60 -8.75 0.64
N ARG A 106 -3.55 -8.74 -0.17
CA ARG A 106 -2.24 -9.27 0.22
C ARG A 106 -1.61 -8.37 1.29
N ILE A 107 -1.37 -8.90 2.48
CA ILE A 107 -0.68 -8.18 3.55
C ILE A 107 0.79 -8.62 3.60
N LYS A 108 1.71 -7.66 3.57
CA LYS A 108 3.14 -7.90 3.81
C LYS A 108 3.63 -7.01 4.94
N ARG A 109 4.46 -7.55 5.81
CA ARG A 109 5.13 -6.78 6.86
C ARG A 109 6.60 -6.62 6.49
N ILE A 110 7.09 -5.39 6.54
CA ILE A 110 8.52 -5.10 6.39
C ILE A 110 9.04 -4.65 7.74
N THR A 111 9.83 -5.53 8.35
CA THR A 111 10.59 -5.26 9.57
C THR A 111 12.05 -5.07 9.18
N ARG A 112 12.67 -4.00 9.70
CA ARG A 112 14.09 -3.61 9.53
C ARG A 112 14.61 -3.70 8.08
#